data_AF-A0A969M191-F1
#
_entry.id   AF-A0A969M191-F1
#
_cell.length_a   1.000
_cell.length_b   1.000
_cell.length_c   1.000
_cell.angle_alpha   90.00
_cell.angle_beta   90.00
_cell.angle_gamma   90.00
#
_symmetry.space_group_name_H-M   'P 1'
#
loop_
_entity.id
_entity.type
_entity.pdbx_description
1 polymer ?
#
loop_
_entity_poly.entity_id
_entity_poly.type
_entity_poly.pdbx_seq_one_letter_code
_entity_poly.pdbx_strand_id
1 'polypeptide(L)'
;MTTTPNPAIIKAVEQLDYRVTPGDVAVQVGLDINLAQQQLLALASEAGGHLQVAESGEIAFQFSKDFRAILRNKFWRLKFQGWWEKVWRVLFYLIRISFGILLLLSIALILISISILLLVINSSGQDGDMGGDSDGGGFGFFPNIWMGDWLWFFYYPGSSNSRQPRRTLEKSDRPNFLEAIFSFLFGDGDPNANLDERRWQAIARVIRNHQGAVAGEQLAPYFDQISPGSQDYEDYMLPALIRFNGQPEVSPGGEIIYHFPDLQTTTSQSQTEPVASYLKEKPWRFSRASSGQIMLATGLGAVNLVGALVLGNLLSDGMLAAQIGGLVAFVSWMFPVLLAYGVGFLTIPLIRYFWIQGRNHHIKSRNQQRQQRAMVLNQANSTLRKKLNYAQQFAAETVIDQGQLAYTTETDLVEQELEQVDKIDAEWQQRLNQSN
;
A
#
# COMPACT_ATOMS: atom_id res chain seq x y z
N MET A 1 9.40 14.53 0.33
CA MET A 1 9.54 15.64 -0.64
C MET A 1 10.63 15.22 -1.60
N THR A 2 10.32 14.99 -2.88
CA THR A 2 11.35 14.65 -3.88
C THR A 2 11.96 15.94 -4.39
N THR A 3 13.14 16.28 -3.90
CA THR A 3 13.95 17.37 -4.43
C THR A 3 14.38 16.97 -5.83
N THR A 4 14.01 17.76 -6.84
CA THR A 4 14.60 17.61 -8.18
C THR A 4 16.12 17.60 -8.04
N PRO A 5 16.84 16.59 -8.55
CA PRO A 5 18.27 16.48 -8.35
C PRO A 5 18.97 17.71 -8.92
N ASN A 6 19.86 18.29 -8.11
CA ASN A 6 20.55 19.53 -8.44
C ASN A 6 21.37 19.33 -9.73
N PRO A 7 21.11 20.11 -10.81
CA PRO A 7 21.79 19.91 -12.09
C PRO A 7 23.31 20.14 -12.00
N ALA A 8 23.79 20.89 -11.00
CA ALA A 8 25.21 21.08 -10.77
C ALA A 8 25.92 19.79 -10.32
N ILE A 9 25.28 19.01 -9.44
CA ILE A 9 25.85 17.73 -8.96
C ILE A 9 25.84 16.69 -10.07
N ILE A 10 24.78 16.63 -10.88
CA ILE A 10 24.72 15.73 -12.05
C ILE A 10 25.92 15.97 -12.96
N LYS A 11 26.26 17.24 -13.23
CA LYS A 11 27.44 17.60 -14.04
C LYS A 11 28.75 17.25 -13.34
N ALA A 12 28.85 17.47 -12.03
CA ALA A 12 30.04 17.13 -11.26
C ALA A 12 30.32 15.62 -11.31
N VAL A 13 29.30 14.78 -11.15
CA VAL A 13 29.42 13.32 -11.27
C VAL A 13 29.93 12.90 -12.65
N GLU A 14 29.45 13.53 -13.72
CA GLU A 14 29.91 13.23 -15.09
C GLU A 14 31.35 13.67 -15.35
N GLN A 15 31.75 14.81 -14.79
CA GLN A 15 33.12 15.33 -14.93
C GLN A 15 34.14 14.51 -14.15
N LEU A 16 33.71 13.90 -13.04
CA LEU A 16 34.52 13.04 -12.18
C LEU A 16 34.38 11.55 -12.55
N ASP A 17 34.09 11.26 -13.83
CA ASP A 17 33.99 9.90 -14.40
C ASP A 17 33.09 8.93 -13.59
N TYR A 18 31.96 9.42 -13.09
CA TYR A 18 30.90 8.63 -12.44
C TYR A 18 31.32 7.92 -11.14
N ARG A 19 32.50 8.24 -10.58
CA ARG A 19 32.96 7.77 -9.27
C ARG A 19 33.40 8.97 -8.44
N VAL A 20 32.65 9.29 -7.39
CA VAL A 20 32.82 10.56 -6.67
C VAL A 20 32.81 10.38 -5.16
N THR A 21 33.61 11.18 -4.46
CA THR A 21 33.46 11.36 -3.01
C THR A 21 32.64 12.62 -2.71
N PRO A 22 32.04 12.73 -1.50
CA PRO A 22 31.42 13.98 -1.06
C PRO A 22 32.38 15.17 -1.12
N GLY A 23 33.67 14.95 -0.82
CA GLY A 23 34.71 15.97 -0.90
C GLY A 23 34.94 16.48 -2.32
N ASP A 24 35.05 15.59 -3.30
CA ASP A 24 35.25 15.97 -4.71
C ASP A 24 34.08 16.82 -5.23
N VAL A 25 32.85 16.45 -4.87
CA VAL A 25 31.66 17.18 -5.28
C VAL A 25 31.53 18.52 -4.55
N ALA A 26 31.89 18.57 -3.26
CA ALA A 26 31.93 19.82 -2.50
C ALA A 26 32.92 20.81 -3.13
N VAL A 27 34.11 20.35 -3.53
CA VAL A 27 35.13 21.18 -4.20
C VAL A 27 34.66 21.62 -5.60
N GLN A 28 34.10 20.71 -6.39
CA GLN A 28 33.69 21.00 -7.76
C GLN A 28 32.48 21.95 -7.84
N VAL A 29 31.54 21.84 -6.90
CA VAL A 29 30.27 22.59 -6.91
C VAL A 29 30.29 23.79 -5.95
N GLY A 30 31.21 23.81 -4.97
CA GLY A 30 31.27 24.83 -3.92
C GLY A 30 30.19 24.66 -2.85
N LEU A 31 29.80 23.41 -2.55
CA LEU A 31 28.79 23.09 -1.54
C LEU A 31 29.42 22.74 -0.19
N ASP A 32 28.68 22.92 0.89
CA ASP A 32 29.01 22.32 2.18
C ASP A 32 29.11 20.78 2.04
N ILE A 33 30.05 20.16 2.75
CA ILE A 33 30.32 18.71 2.61
C ILE A 33 29.11 17.88 3.02
N ASN A 34 28.39 18.25 4.08
CA ASN A 34 27.20 17.52 4.52
C ASN A 34 26.08 17.67 3.48
N LEU A 35 25.92 18.87 2.93
CA LEU A 35 24.95 19.12 1.86
C LEU A 35 25.29 18.35 0.57
N ALA A 36 26.57 18.27 0.21
CA ALA A 36 27.05 17.49 -0.92
C ALA A 36 26.78 15.99 -0.72
N GLN A 37 27.06 15.46 0.48
CA GLN A 37 26.77 14.08 0.85
C GLN A 37 25.26 13.77 0.78
N GLN A 38 24.41 14.63 1.37
CA GLN A 38 22.95 14.46 1.33
C GLN A 38 22.41 14.45 -0.10
N GLN A 39 22.89 15.37 -0.95
CA GLN A 39 22.44 15.44 -2.34
C GLN A 39 22.99 14.28 -3.19
N LEU A 40 24.20 13.79 -2.90
CA LEU A 40 24.75 12.58 -3.53
C LEU A 40 23.99 11.32 -3.14
N LEU A 41 23.63 11.16 -1.87
CA LEU A 41 22.77 10.07 -1.40
C LEU A 41 21.42 10.11 -2.11
N ALA A 42 20.78 11.29 -2.19
CA ALA A 42 19.53 11.49 -2.92
C ALA A 42 19.65 11.08 -4.39
N LEU A 43 20.72 11.52 -5.06
CA LEU A 43 20.99 11.17 -6.44
C LEU A 43 21.22 9.65 -6.61
N ALA A 44 21.97 9.02 -5.71
CA ALA A 44 22.26 7.59 -5.75
C ALA A 44 20.99 6.75 -5.57
N SER A 45 20.11 7.12 -4.63
CA SER A 45 18.81 6.45 -4.44
C SER A 45 17.86 6.61 -5.64
N GLU A 46 17.92 7.75 -6.33
CA GLU A 46 17.06 8.00 -7.48
C GLU A 46 17.57 7.37 -8.78
N ALA A 47 18.88 7.39 -8.99
CA ALA A 47 19.54 7.02 -10.23
C ALA A 47 20.19 5.62 -10.20
N GLY A 48 20.17 4.94 -9.05
CA GLY A 48 20.74 3.60 -8.87
C GLY A 48 22.26 3.62 -8.71
N GLY A 49 22.77 4.49 -7.84
CA GLY A 49 24.19 4.53 -7.46
C GLY A 49 24.53 3.49 -6.40
N HIS A 50 25.80 3.10 -6.37
CA HIS A 50 26.37 2.13 -5.43
C HIS A 50 27.32 2.82 -4.44
N LEU A 51 27.39 2.31 -3.21
CA LEU A 51 28.39 2.72 -2.23
C LEU A 51 29.64 1.84 -2.37
N GLN A 52 30.82 2.46 -2.43
CA GLN A 52 32.12 1.79 -2.42
C GLN A 52 32.93 2.24 -1.21
N VAL A 53 33.57 1.29 -0.55
CA VAL A 53 34.46 1.55 0.59
C VAL A 53 35.91 1.41 0.12
N ALA A 54 36.73 2.43 0.36
CA ALA A 54 38.16 2.38 0.14
C ALA A 54 38.88 1.71 1.33
N GLU A 55 40.09 1.18 1.11
CA GLU A 55 40.93 0.60 2.18
C GLU A 55 41.25 1.63 3.29
N SER A 56 41.19 2.93 2.99
CA SER A 56 41.35 4.03 3.94
C SER A 56 40.15 4.24 4.87
N GLY A 57 39.01 3.58 4.61
CA GLY A 57 37.75 3.80 5.33
C GLY A 57 36.87 4.90 4.73
N GLU A 58 37.29 5.52 3.61
CA GLU A 58 36.50 6.54 2.93
C GLU A 58 35.42 5.92 2.01
N ILE A 59 34.29 6.62 1.87
CA ILE A 59 33.15 6.18 1.04
C ILE A 59 33.10 6.96 -0.27
N ALA A 60 33.06 6.24 -1.38
CA ALA A 60 32.84 6.78 -2.72
C ALA A 60 31.50 6.29 -3.30
N PHE A 61 30.85 7.15 -4.08
CA PHE A 61 29.62 6.85 -4.80
C PHE A 61 29.93 6.51 -6.25
N GLN A 62 29.49 5.34 -6.71
CA GLN A 62 29.62 4.93 -8.11
C GLN A 62 28.27 4.99 -8.82
N PHE A 63 28.21 5.65 -9.96
CA PHE A 63 27.01 5.78 -10.79
C PHE A 63 27.17 5.03 -12.12
N SER A 64 26.06 4.52 -12.67
CA SER A 64 26.05 3.99 -14.04
C SER A 64 26.16 5.13 -15.05
N LYS A 65 26.81 4.88 -16.20
CA LYS A 65 26.92 5.86 -17.30
C LYS A 65 25.56 6.27 -17.88
N ASP A 66 24.54 5.43 -17.71
CA ASP A 66 23.17 5.67 -18.20
C ASP A 66 22.24 6.35 -17.17
N PHE A 67 22.76 6.87 -16.05
CA PHE A 67 21.94 7.33 -14.92
C PHE A 67 20.93 8.44 -15.28
N ARG A 68 21.23 9.29 -16.27
CA ARG A 68 20.27 10.30 -16.79
C ARG A 68 19.00 9.69 -17.38
N ALA A 69 19.11 8.55 -18.07
CA ALA A 69 17.95 7.89 -18.67
C ALA A 69 17.04 7.28 -17.60
N ILE A 70 17.64 6.75 -16.53
CA ILE A 70 16.95 6.18 -15.36
C ILE A 70 16.13 7.24 -14.63
N LEU A 71 16.72 8.43 -14.40
CA LEU A 71 16.05 9.55 -13.75
C LEU A 71 14.80 10.01 -14.53
N ARG A 72 14.90 10.17 -15.86
CA ARG A 72 13.80 10.70 -16.69
C ARG A 72 12.56 9.80 -16.70
N ASN A 73 12.73 8.48 -16.66
CA ASN A 73 11.61 7.54 -16.75
C ASN A 73 10.78 7.48 -15.45
N LYS A 74 11.40 7.80 -14.30
CA LYS A 74 10.78 7.74 -12.97
C LYS A 74 9.74 8.85 -12.75
N PHE A 75 9.99 10.06 -13.26
CA PHE A 75 9.12 11.23 -13.06
C PHE A 75 7.76 11.13 -13.78
N TRP A 76 7.71 10.50 -14.95
CA TRP A 76 6.45 10.36 -15.71
C TRP A 76 5.47 9.41 -15.03
N ARG A 77 5.96 8.35 -14.38
CA ARG A 77 5.11 7.37 -13.67
C ARG A 77 4.39 7.96 -12.46
N LEU A 78 5.02 8.89 -11.74
CA LEU A 78 4.50 9.48 -10.50
C LEU A 78 3.39 10.52 -10.74
N LYS A 79 3.48 11.32 -11.81
CA LYS A 79 2.46 12.34 -12.12
C LYS A 79 1.13 11.74 -12.61
N PHE A 80 1.17 10.60 -13.30
CA PHE A 80 -0.04 9.93 -13.79
C PHE A 80 -0.81 9.19 -12.68
N GLN A 81 -0.13 8.69 -11.64
CA GLN A 81 -0.77 7.92 -10.56
C GLN A 81 -1.73 8.78 -9.71
N GLY A 82 -1.33 9.99 -9.31
CA GLY A 82 -2.13 10.81 -8.40
C GLY A 82 -3.43 11.37 -8.98
N TRP A 83 -3.50 11.58 -10.30
CA TRP A 83 -4.72 12.03 -10.97
C TRP A 83 -5.67 10.86 -11.27
N TRP A 84 -5.13 9.71 -11.67
CA TRP A 84 -5.89 8.51 -12.02
C TRP A 84 -6.63 7.90 -10.82
N GLU A 85 -6.03 7.93 -9.62
CA GLU A 85 -6.62 7.40 -8.39
C GLU A 85 -7.89 8.15 -7.93
N LYS A 86 -8.02 9.44 -8.27
CA LYS A 86 -9.21 10.23 -7.93
C LYS A 86 -10.38 9.95 -8.86
N VAL A 87 -10.11 9.73 -10.15
CA VAL A 87 -11.12 9.45 -11.18
C VAL A 87 -11.74 8.06 -10.98
N TRP A 88 -10.93 7.05 -10.67
CA TRP A 88 -11.44 5.69 -10.39
C TRP A 88 -12.31 5.61 -9.13
N ARG A 89 -12.10 6.49 -8.15
CA ARG A 89 -12.83 6.51 -6.87
C ARG A 89 -14.32 6.79 -7.03
N VAL A 90 -14.67 7.73 -7.91
CA VAL A 90 -16.07 8.10 -8.19
C VAL A 90 -16.69 7.11 -9.17
N LEU A 91 -15.92 6.63 -10.15
CA LEU A 91 -16.37 5.67 -11.15
C LEU A 91 -16.79 4.34 -10.51
N PHE A 92 -16.00 3.80 -9.58
CA PHE A 92 -16.35 2.55 -8.88
C PHE A 92 -17.56 2.68 -7.96
N TYR A 93 -17.87 3.88 -7.44
CA TYR A 93 -19.04 4.11 -6.59
C TYR A 93 -20.35 4.00 -7.39
N LEU A 94 -20.43 4.63 -8.56
CA LEU A 94 -21.61 4.55 -9.43
C LEU A 94 -21.81 3.13 -9.97
N ILE A 95 -20.72 2.40 -10.21
CA ILE A 95 -20.72 0.98 -10.58
C ILE A 95 -21.18 0.09 -9.39
N ARG A 96 -20.84 0.43 -8.15
CA ARG A 96 -21.08 -0.42 -6.98
C ARG A 96 -22.56 -0.63 -6.64
N ILE A 97 -23.35 0.44 -6.68
CA ILE A 97 -24.78 0.37 -6.34
C ILE A 97 -25.59 -0.17 -7.52
N SER A 98 -25.18 0.18 -8.75
CA SER A 98 -25.90 -0.20 -9.96
C SER A 98 -25.83 -1.70 -10.22
N PHE A 99 -24.67 -2.35 -10.06
CA PHE A 99 -24.52 -3.74 -10.53
C PHE A 99 -25.43 -4.76 -9.83
N GLY A 100 -25.60 -4.70 -8.50
CA GLY A 100 -26.48 -5.65 -7.80
C GLY A 100 -27.96 -5.43 -8.10
N ILE A 101 -28.39 -4.17 -8.27
CA ILE A 101 -29.76 -3.83 -8.65
C ILE A 101 -30.01 -4.20 -10.12
N LEU A 102 -29.06 -3.91 -11.01
CA LEU A 102 -29.09 -4.30 -12.41
C LEU A 102 -29.16 -5.82 -12.57
N LEU A 103 -28.54 -6.61 -11.68
CA LEU A 103 -28.66 -8.07 -11.71
C LEU A 103 -30.12 -8.50 -11.52
N LEU A 104 -30.77 -7.98 -10.49
CA LEU A 104 -32.17 -8.29 -10.18
C LEU A 104 -33.12 -7.80 -11.27
N LEU A 105 -32.90 -6.58 -11.78
CA LEU A 105 -33.67 -6.02 -12.89
C LEU A 105 -33.47 -6.82 -14.19
N SER A 106 -32.25 -7.25 -14.48
CA SER A 106 -31.92 -8.10 -15.63
C SER A 106 -32.68 -9.42 -15.55
N ILE A 107 -32.61 -10.10 -14.41
CA ILE A 107 -33.32 -11.36 -14.17
C ILE A 107 -34.83 -11.14 -14.32
N ALA A 108 -35.39 -10.09 -13.71
CA ALA A 108 -36.82 -9.81 -13.78
C ALA A 108 -37.29 -9.53 -15.22
N LEU A 109 -36.56 -8.70 -15.97
CA LEU A 109 -36.88 -8.39 -17.38
C LEU A 109 -36.82 -9.63 -18.27
N ILE A 110 -35.81 -10.48 -18.07
CA ILE A 110 -35.65 -11.74 -18.81
C ILE A 110 -36.81 -12.67 -18.49
N LEU A 111 -37.13 -12.91 -17.22
CA LEU A 111 -38.20 -13.82 -16.82
C LEU A 111 -39.58 -13.33 -17.28
N ILE A 112 -39.88 -12.03 -17.12
CA ILE A 112 -41.15 -11.45 -17.59
C ILE A 112 -41.28 -11.60 -19.11
N SER A 113 -40.20 -11.35 -19.86
CA SER A 113 -40.20 -11.48 -21.31
C SER A 113 -40.38 -12.91 -21.78
N ILE A 114 -39.69 -13.87 -21.14
CA ILE A 114 -39.86 -15.31 -21.41
C ILE A 114 -41.32 -15.71 -21.13
N SER A 115 -41.90 -15.31 -20.00
CA SER A 115 -43.29 -15.64 -19.65
C SER A 115 -44.29 -15.10 -20.67
N ILE A 116 -44.14 -13.86 -21.14
CA ILE A 116 -45.00 -13.28 -22.18
C ILE A 116 -44.86 -14.06 -23.49
N LEU A 117 -43.63 -14.37 -23.91
CA LEU A 117 -43.37 -15.13 -25.14
C LEU A 117 -44.00 -16.53 -25.07
N LEU A 118 -43.85 -17.23 -23.95
CA LEU A 118 -44.43 -18.56 -23.75
C LEU A 118 -45.97 -18.54 -23.72
N LEU A 119 -46.58 -17.52 -23.10
CA LEU A 119 -48.03 -17.35 -23.10
C LEU A 119 -48.58 -17.21 -24.52
N VAL A 120 -47.92 -16.40 -25.36
CA VAL A 120 -48.33 -16.18 -26.76
C VAL A 120 -48.14 -17.43 -27.61
N ILE A 121 -47.04 -18.17 -27.41
CA ILE A 121 -46.80 -19.46 -28.08
C ILE A 121 -47.94 -20.43 -27.74
N ASN A 122 -48.32 -20.52 -26.45
CA ASN A 122 -49.33 -21.46 -26.00
C ASN A 122 -50.76 -21.04 -26.35
N SER A 123 -51.05 -19.73 -26.50
CA SER A 123 -52.37 -19.22 -26.88
C SER A 123 -52.72 -19.40 -28.36
N SER A 124 -51.81 -19.97 -29.18
CA SER A 124 -52.08 -20.30 -30.59
C SER A 124 -52.74 -21.67 -30.80
N GLY A 125 -53.07 -22.39 -29.71
CA GLY A 125 -53.87 -23.61 -29.74
C GLY A 125 -54.98 -23.56 -28.68
N GLN A 126 -56.22 -23.75 -29.14
CA GLN A 126 -57.47 -23.92 -28.38
C GLN A 126 -58.22 -22.63 -27.96
N ASP A 127 -59.27 -22.30 -28.71
CA ASP A 127 -60.54 -21.84 -28.13
C ASP A 127 -61.10 -22.96 -27.23
N GLY A 128 -61.41 -22.65 -25.98
CA GLY A 128 -62.07 -23.57 -25.05
C GLY A 128 -62.00 -23.08 -23.59
N ASP A 129 -63.14 -22.66 -23.08
CA ASP A 129 -63.36 -22.23 -21.69
C ASP A 129 -63.11 -23.33 -20.63
N MET A 130 -63.02 -22.83 -19.40
CA MET A 130 -63.11 -23.49 -18.08
C MET A 130 -61.83 -24.09 -17.45
N GLY A 131 -61.35 -23.36 -16.44
CA GLY A 131 -61.36 -23.85 -15.04
C GLY A 131 -60.20 -24.73 -14.60
N GLY A 132 -59.32 -24.18 -13.76
CA GLY A 132 -58.33 -24.99 -13.04
C GLY A 132 -57.46 -24.16 -12.12
N ASP A 133 -57.72 -24.30 -10.81
CA ASP A 133 -56.88 -23.87 -9.70
C ASP A 133 -55.41 -24.24 -9.93
N SER A 134 -54.49 -23.35 -9.54
CA SER A 134 -53.05 -23.63 -9.56
C SER A 134 -52.39 -23.00 -8.35
N ASP A 135 -52.22 -23.87 -7.37
CA ASP A 135 -51.44 -23.80 -6.15
C ASP A 135 -50.21 -22.87 -6.27
N GLY A 136 -50.29 -21.74 -5.57
CA GLY A 136 -49.23 -20.75 -5.47
C GLY A 136 -48.10 -21.27 -4.58
N GLY A 137 -47.14 -21.96 -5.17
CA GLY A 137 -45.85 -22.30 -4.57
C GLY A 137 -45.05 -21.05 -4.21
N GLY A 138 -45.32 -20.47 -3.04
CA GLY A 138 -44.61 -19.33 -2.49
C GLY A 138 -43.20 -19.70 -2.04
N PHE A 139 -42.19 -19.39 -2.88
CA PHE A 139 -40.81 -19.25 -2.43
C PHE A 139 -40.64 -17.88 -1.76
N GLY A 140 -41.13 -17.77 -0.52
CA GLY A 140 -40.92 -16.62 0.34
C GLY A 140 -39.58 -16.68 1.06
N PHE A 141 -38.53 -16.08 0.47
CA PHE A 141 -37.33 -15.68 1.21
C PHE A 141 -37.07 -14.19 0.94
N PHE A 142 -37.76 -13.33 1.68
CA PHE A 142 -37.41 -11.91 1.81
C PHE A 142 -36.77 -11.67 3.17
N PRO A 143 -35.43 -11.71 3.30
CA PRO A 143 -34.78 -11.19 4.50
C PRO A 143 -34.74 -9.66 4.41
N ASN A 144 -35.59 -9.03 5.22
CA ASN A 144 -35.62 -7.63 5.63
C ASN A 144 -34.51 -6.72 5.03
N ILE A 145 -34.82 -6.10 3.89
CA ILE A 145 -33.89 -5.31 3.07
C ILE A 145 -34.21 -3.82 3.28
N TRP A 146 -34.02 -3.25 4.48
CA TRP A 146 -33.95 -1.79 4.56
C TRP A 146 -33.33 -1.26 5.87
N MET A 147 -32.41 -0.31 5.66
CA MET A 147 -31.78 0.62 6.60
C MET A 147 -30.85 0.09 7.71
N GLY A 148 -29.58 0.53 7.63
CA GLY A 148 -28.63 0.54 8.74
C GLY A 148 -27.21 0.97 8.32
N ASP A 149 -26.83 2.20 8.69
CA ASP A 149 -25.47 2.78 8.77
C ASP A 149 -24.54 2.80 7.54
N TRP A 150 -24.96 3.60 6.56
CA TRP A 150 -24.21 4.07 5.39
C TRP A 150 -23.12 5.15 5.62
N LEU A 151 -22.87 5.59 6.86
CA LEU A 151 -21.98 6.74 7.15
C LEU A 151 -20.52 6.37 7.47
N TRP A 152 -20.15 5.09 7.54
CA TRP A 152 -18.76 4.67 7.80
C TRP A 152 -17.86 4.70 6.55
N PHE A 153 -18.42 4.88 5.35
CA PHE A 153 -17.67 4.94 4.08
C PHE A 153 -17.00 6.30 3.81
N PHE A 154 -17.38 7.36 4.55
CA PHE A 154 -16.77 8.69 4.42
C PHE A 154 -15.41 8.81 5.14
N TYR A 155 -14.98 7.80 5.89
CA TYR A 155 -13.69 7.79 6.57
C TYR A 155 -12.67 6.93 5.83
N TYR A 156 -11.90 7.56 4.94
CA TYR A 156 -10.47 7.26 4.87
C TYR A 156 -9.83 8.01 6.06
N PRO A 157 -9.24 7.35 7.07
CA PRO A 157 -8.37 8.06 7.97
C PRO A 157 -7.07 8.32 7.21
N GLY A 158 -6.95 9.51 6.63
CA GLY A 158 -5.65 10.16 6.59
C GLY A 158 -5.27 10.49 8.02
N SER A 159 -4.13 9.95 8.48
CA SER A 159 -3.50 10.25 9.78
C SER A 159 -4.37 10.02 11.02
N SER A 160 -4.16 8.89 11.72
CA SER A 160 -4.05 8.86 13.19
C SER A 160 -3.92 7.42 13.71
N ASN A 161 -2.93 7.24 14.60
CA ASN A 161 -2.76 6.21 15.61
C ASN A 161 -3.60 4.92 15.51
N SER A 162 -2.88 3.84 15.26
CA SER A 162 -3.29 2.49 15.66
C SER A 162 -3.30 2.37 17.19
N ARG A 163 -4.37 2.84 17.83
CA ARG A 163 -4.79 2.35 19.15
C ARG A 163 -6.06 1.55 18.93
N GLN A 164 -5.94 0.23 19.00
CA GLN A 164 -7.08 -0.68 19.03
C GLN A 164 -8.03 -0.25 20.16
N PRO A 165 -9.27 0.18 19.88
CA PRO A 165 -10.28 0.27 20.91
C PRO A 165 -10.79 -1.15 21.15
N ARG A 166 -10.42 -1.72 22.28
CA ARG A 166 -11.10 -2.87 22.87
C ARG A 166 -12.46 -2.36 23.35
N ARG A 167 -13.52 -2.45 22.55
CA ARG A 167 -14.92 -2.44 23.02
C ARG A 167 -15.93 -2.75 21.90
N THR A 168 -16.53 -3.94 22.05
CA THR A 168 -17.98 -4.21 21.93
C THR A 168 -18.74 -3.55 20.78
N LEU A 169 -18.96 -4.32 19.71
CA LEU A 169 -20.17 -4.29 18.87
C LEU A 169 -20.20 -5.57 18.02
N GLU A 170 -20.80 -6.62 18.58
CA GLU A 170 -21.27 -7.79 17.84
C GLU A 170 -22.44 -7.39 16.94
N LYS A 171 -22.17 -6.72 15.81
CA LYS A 171 -23.14 -6.53 14.75
C LYS A 171 -22.57 -7.10 13.45
N SER A 172 -22.83 -8.39 13.26
CA SER A 172 -22.62 -9.22 12.07
C SER A 172 -21.55 -8.73 11.08
N ASP A 173 -20.36 -9.32 11.17
CA ASP A 173 -19.22 -9.19 10.23
C ASP A 173 -19.51 -9.71 8.80
N ARG A 174 -20.79 -9.87 8.43
CA ARG A 174 -21.24 -10.41 7.14
C ARG A 174 -21.72 -9.25 6.27
N PRO A 175 -21.16 -9.06 5.07
CA PRO A 175 -21.60 -8.00 4.16
C PRO A 175 -23.07 -8.21 3.78
N ASN A 176 -23.80 -7.13 3.54
CA ASN A 176 -25.16 -7.22 3.00
C ASN A 176 -25.13 -7.83 1.57
N PHE A 177 -26.25 -8.32 1.05
CA PHE A 177 -26.34 -8.95 -0.28
C PHE A 177 -25.70 -8.13 -1.41
N LEU A 178 -26.03 -6.83 -1.52
CA LEU A 178 -25.45 -5.95 -2.54
C LEU A 178 -23.93 -5.77 -2.35
N GLU A 179 -23.48 -5.70 -1.10
CA GLU A 179 -22.06 -5.62 -0.77
C GLU A 179 -21.34 -6.94 -1.07
N ALA A 180 -22.00 -8.07 -0.86
CA ALA A 180 -21.49 -9.39 -1.19
C ALA A 180 -21.37 -9.57 -2.71
N ILE A 181 -22.36 -9.14 -3.51
CA ILE A 181 -22.27 -9.12 -4.98
C ILE A 181 -21.13 -8.21 -5.43
N PHE A 182 -21.02 -7.01 -4.86
CA PHE A 182 -19.93 -6.10 -5.21
C PHE A 182 -18.56 -6.70 -4.87
N SER A 183 -18.40 -7.22 -3.66
CA SER A 183 -17.18 -7.89 -3.22
C SER A 183 -16.88 -9.12 -4.07
N PHE A 184 -17.89 -9.87 -4.49
CA PHE A 184 -17.75 -10.97 -5.44
C PHE A 184 -17.29 -10.50 -6.83
N LEU A 185 -17.80 -9.38 -7.35
CA LEU A 185 -17.53 -8.90 -8.71
C LEU A 185 -16.23 -8.08 -8.84
N PHE A 186 -15.88 -7.31 -7.82
CA PHE A 186 -14.73 -6.39 -7.86
C PHE A 186 -13.69 -6.61 -6.76
N GLY A 187 -14.04 -7.30 -5.66
CA GLY A 187 -13.19 -7.46 -4.50
C GLY A 187 -13.24 -6.28 -3.53
N ASP A 188 -12.36 -6.31 -2.52
CA ASP A 188 -12.44 -5.40 -1.36
C ASP A 188 -11.27 -4.39 -1.28
N GLY A 189 -10.53 -4.22 -2.38
CA GLY A 189 -9.35 -3.33 -2.47
C GLY A 189 -8.02 -3.97 -2.07
N ASP A 190 -6.94 -3.19 -2.16
CA ASP A 190 -5.58 -3.65 -1.85
C ASP A 190 -5.37 -3.82 -0.33
N PRO A 191 -5.15 -5.05 0.18
CA PRO A 191 -4.91 -5.26 1.62
C PRO A 191 -3.58 -4.69 2.10
N ASN A 192 -2.72 -4.23 1.19
CA ASN A 192 -1.40 -3.67 1.44
C ASN A 192 -1.29 -2.20 1.00
N ALA A 193 -2.38 -1.45 0.88
CA ALA A 193 -2.32 -0.03 0.52
C ALA A 193 -1.37 0.80 1.42
N ASN A 194 -1.39 0.54 2.74
CA ASN A 194 -0.53 1.22 3.71
C ASN A 194 0.80 0.48 3.96
N LEU A 195 1.25 -0.34 3.02
CA LEU A 195 2.47 -1.13 3.20
C LEU A 195 3.71 -0.26 3.30
N ASP A 196 3.85 0.76 2.45
CA ASP A 196 4.99 1.67 2.50
C ASP A 196 5.04 2.43 3.82
N GLU A 197 3.90 2.94 4.30
CA GLU A 197 3.83 3.59 5.60
C GLU A 197 4.25 2.64 6.74
N ARG A 198 3.69 1.42 6.76
CA ARG A 198 4.09 0.39 7.72
C ARG A 198 5.57 0.03 7.62
N ARG A 199 6.14 0.00 6.40
CA ARG A 199 7.56 -0.26 6.18
C ARG A 199 8.39 0.80 6.88
N TRP A 200 8.12 2.07 6.61
CA TRP A 200 8.92 3.17 7.14
C TRP A 200 8.76 3.33 8.65
N GLN A 201 7.55 3.10 9.18
CA GLN A 201 7.33 3.01 10.63
C GLN A 201 8.13 1.86 11.27
N ALA A 202 8.13 0.68 10.65
CA ALA A 202 8.89 -0.46 11.15
C ALA A 202 10.41 -0.18 11.12
N ILE A 203 10.92 0.36 10.02
CA ILE A 203 12.34 0.73 9.89
C ILE A 203 12.74 1.75 10.95
N ALA A 204 11.98 2.84 11.11
CA ALA A 204 12.24 3.85 12.12
C ALA A 204 12.25 3.27 13.54
N ARG A 205 11.31 2.37 13.86
CA ARG A 205 11.27 1.67 15.15
C ARG A 205 12.48 0.76 15.37
N VAL A 206 12.94 0.05 14.34
CA VAL A 206 14.16 -0.77 14.45
C VAL A 206 15.36 0.12 14.73
N ILE A 207 15.54 1.21 13.98
CA ILE A 207 16.64 2.16 14.20
C ILE A 207 16.58 2.72 15.62
N ARG A 208 15.40 3.15 16.08
CA ARG A 208 15.22 3.68 17.44
C ARG A 208 15.46 2.64 18.54
N ASN A 209 15.00 1.40 18.35
CA ASN A 209 15.26 0.30 19.29
C ASN A 209 16.76 -0.05 19.38
N HIS A 210 17.55 0.33 18.38
CA HIS A 210 19.01 0.24 18.36
C HIS A 210 19.69 1.59 18.58
N GLN A 211 18.99 2.56 19.20
CA GLN A 211 19.55 3.85 19.60
C GLN A 211 20.25 4.58 18.45
N GLY A 212 19.64 4.56 17.27
CA GLY A 212 20.09 5.28 16.10
C GLY A 212 21.27 4.68 15.35
N ALA A 213 21.80 3.51 15.71
CA ALA A 213 22.88 2.88 14.95
C ALA A 213 22.56 1.43 14.57
N VAL A 214 22.64 1.12 13.28
CA VAL A 214 22.27 -0.20 12.74
C VAL A 214 23.20 -0.65 11.63
N ALA A 215 23.36 -1.96 11.48
CA ALA A 215 23.90 -2.59 10.28
C ALA A 215 22.79 -2.79 9.23
N GLY A 216 23.15 -2.86 7.95
CA GLY A 216 22.17 -3.04 6.87
C GLY A 216 21.31 -4.30 7.04
N GLU A 217 21.86 -5.37 7.62
CA GLU A 217 21.18 -6.64 7.86
C GLU A 217 20.01 -6.52 8.84
N GLN A 218 20.04 -5.55 9.76
CA GLN A 218 18.94 -5.29 10.70
C GLN A 218 17.71 -4.71 9.99
N LEU A 219 17.91 -3.97 8.90
CA LEU A 219 16.83 -3.36 8.12
C LEU A 219 16.45 -4.15 6.87
N ALA A 220 17.32 -5.04 6.38
CA ALA A 220 17.09 -5.87 5.20
C ALA A 220 15.72 -6.62 5.19
N PRO A 221 15.19 -7.15 6.32
CA PRO A 221 13.89 -7.83 6.35
C PRO A 221 12.68 -6.94 6.03
N TYR A 222 12.83 -5.62 5.99
CA TYR A 222 11.74 -4.67 5.74
C TYR A 222 11.70 -4.15 4.30
N PHE A 223 12.71 -4.46 3.48
CA PHE A 223 12.77 -4.06 2.08
C PHE A 223 12.19 -5.12 1.13
N ASP A 224 11.70 -4.67 -0.03
CA ASP A 224 10.94 -5.49 -0.98
C ASP A 224 11.82 -6.26 -1.96
N GLN A 225 12.83 -5.60 -2.52
CA GLN A 225 13.68 -6.14 -3.57
C GLN A 225 15.11 -5.72 -3.27
N ILE A 226 15.85 -6.66 -2.70
CA ILE A 226 17.31 -6.56 -2.63
C ILE A 226 17.79 -7.55 -3.68
N SER A 227 18.22 -7.06 -4.83
CA SER A 227 18.90 -7.88 -5.83
C SER A 227 20.18 -8.45 -5.21
N PRO A 228 20.69 -9.61 -5.65
CA PRO A 228 21.93 -10.17 -5.11
C PRO A 228 23.07 -9.15 -5.03
N GLY A 229 23.30 -8.38 -6.09
CA GLY A 229 24.30 -7.29 -6.07
C GLY A 229 23.98 -6.17 -5.07
N SER A 230 22.71 -5.79 -4.90
CA SER A 230 22.33 -4.79 -3.89
C SER A 230 22.47 -5.31 -2.46
N GLN A 231 22.48 -6.62 -2.24
CA GLN A 231 22.75 -7.22 -0.93
C GLN A 231 24.23 -7.08 -0.59
N ASP A 232 25.11 -7.25 -1.57
CA ASP A 232 26.56 -7.15 -1.41
C ASP A 232 27.03 -5.70 -1.22
N TYR A 233 26.41 -4.74 -1.93
CA TYR A 233 26.75 -3.30 -1.84
C TYR A 233 25.88 -2.51 -0.84
N GLU A 234 24.90 -3.18 -0.20
CA GLU A 234 23.96 -2.58 0.76
C GLU A 234 23.16 -1.36 0.23
N ASP A 235 23.04 -1.19 -1.09
CA ASP A 235 22.39 -0.02 -1.73
C ASP A 235 20.92 0.16 -1.32
N TYR A 236 20.27 -0.91 -0.85
CA TYR A 236 18.91 -0.86 -0.33
C TYR A 236 18.77 0.05 0.90
N MET A 237 19.87 0.45 1.53
CA MET A 237 19.91 1.38 2.65
C MET A 237 19.79 2.85 2.24
N LEU A 238 20.14 3.20 0.99
CA LEU A 238 20.13 4.60 0.51
C LEU A 238 18.80 5.32 0.75
N PRO A 239 17.62 4.70 0.48
CA PRO A 239 16.34 5.32 0.79
C PRO A 239 16.12 5.60 2.28
N ALA A 240 16.65 4.77 3.18
CA ALA A 240 16.56 5.00 4.62
C ALA A 240 17.49 6.14 5.06
N LEU A 241 18.72 6.20 4.53
CA LEU A 241 19.67 7.28 4.79
C LEU A 241 19.09 8.65 4.42
N ILE A 242 18.45 8.77 3.27
CA ILE A 242 17.80 10.03 2.87
C ILE A 242 16.61 10.35 3.75
N ARG A 243 15.78 9.35 4.05
CA ARG A 243 14.50 9.58 4.73
C ARG A 243 14.67 9.96 6.21
N PHE A 244 15.68 9.40 6.86
CA PHE A 244 15.95 9.59 8.28
C PHE A 244 17.29 10.31 8.54
N ASN A 245 17.84 10.97 7.51
CA ASN A 245 19.09 11.72 7.60
C ASN A 245 20.24 10.89 8.21
N GLY A 246 20.37 9.64 7.75
CA GLY A 246 21.41 8.73 8.20
C GLY A 246 22.73 8.92 7.46
N GLN A 247 23.82 8.60 8.15
CA GLN A 247 25.19 8.67 7.66
C GLN A 247 25.82 7.28 7.67
N PRO A 248 26.43 6.84 6.56
CA PRO A 248 27.20 5.61 6.54
C PRO A 248 28.59 5.82 7.15
N GLU A 249 29.04 4.87 7.94
CA GLU A 249 30.36 4.83 8.59
C GLU A 249 31.02 3.49 8.32
N VAL A 250 32.35 3.47 8.23
CA VAL A 250 33.11 2.26 7.87
C VAL A 250 33.84 1.72 9.09
N SER A 251 33.64 0.43 9.36
CA SER A 251 34.35 -0.28 10.43
C SER A 251 35.81 -0.51 10.06
N PRO A 252 36.72 -0.71 11.04
CA PRO A 252 38.10 -1.12 10.76
C PRO A 252 38.22 -2.42 9.94
N GLY A 253 37.16 -3.22 9.89
CA GLY A 253 37.07 -4.42 9.06
C GLY A 253 36.58 -4.17 7.63
N GLY A 254 36.30 -2.92 7.24
CA GLY A 254 35.76 -2.55 5.93
C GLY A 254 34.24 -2.76 5.78
N GLU A 255 33.52 -3.00 6.88
CA GLU A 255 32.06 -3.19 6.86
C GLU A 255 31.36 -1.85 7.05
N ILE A 256 30.24 -1.63 6.37
CA ILE A 256 29.46 -0.39 6.51
C ILE A 256 28.46 -0.53 7.67
N ILE A 257 28.42 0.46 8.55
CA ILE A 257 27.35 0.66 9.53
C ILE A 257 26.64 1.97 9.24
N TYR A 258 25.43 2.13 9.76
CA TYR A 258 24.59 3.30 9.48
C TYR A 258 24.16 3.95 10.78
N HIS A 259 24.53 5.21 10.94
CA HIS A 259 24.21 6.07 12.06
C HIS A 259 23.09 7.04 11.70
N PHE A 260 22.14 7.26 12.59
CA PHE A 260 20.94 8.07 12.41
C PHE A 260 20.76 9.02 13.60
N PRO A 261 21.51 10.15 13.64
CA PRO A 261 21.51 11.07 14.77
C PRO A 261 20.10 11.58 15.15
N ASP A 262 19.29 11.89 14.14
CA ASP A 262 17.94 12.45 14.32
C ASP A 262 16.96 11.46 14.99
N LEU A 263 17.29 10.16 15.00
CA LEU A 263 16.51 9.12 15.67
C LEU A 263 17.09 8.72 17.05
N GLN A 264 18.15 9.39 17.51
CA GLN A 264 18.75 9.22 18.84
C GLN A 264 18.16 10.17 19.88
N THR A 265 17.51 11.25 19.43
CA THR A 265 16.95 12.27 20.32
C THR A 265 15.46 11.98 20.58
N THR A 266 15.06 11.96 21.85
CA THR A 266 13.68 11.69 22.23
C THR A 266 13.25 12.53 23.44
N THR A 267 11.95 12.75 23.62
CA THR A 267 11.39 13.50 24.76
C THR A 267 10.98 12.62 25.93
N SER A 268 11.13 11.30 25.79
CA SER A 268 10.81 10.34 26.85
C SER A 268 11.69 9.11 26.68
N GLN A 269 12.19 8.57 27.79
CA GLN A 269 13.08 7.42 27.80
C GLN A 269 12.50 6.28 26.94
N SER A 270 13.27 5.84 25.94
CA SER A 270 12.76 4.97 24.89
C SER A 270 12.56 3.55 25.41
N GLN A 271 11.32 3.17 25.70
CA GLN A 271 10.97 1.76 25.89
C GLN A 271 11.06 1.04 24.55
N THR A 272 11.66 -0.15 24.53
CA THR A 272 11.75 -0.97 23.31
C THR A 272 10.34 -1.25 22.76
N GLU A 273 10.03 -0.71 21.58
CA GLU A 273 8.73 -0.93 20.96
C GLU A 273 8.70 -2.31 20.29
N PRO A 274 7.59 -3.07 20.39
CA PRO A 274 7.48 -4.33 19.68
C PRO A 274 7.44 -4.10 18.16
N VAL A 275 8.40 -4.70 17.45
CA VAL A 275 8.46 -4.69 15.98
C VAL A 275 8.42 -6.14 15.48
N ALA A 276 7.61 -6.38 14.44
CA ALA A 276 7.59 -7.68 13.78
C ALA A 276 8.95 -7.95 13.11
N SER A 277 9.47 -9.16 13.22
CA SER A 277 10.82 -9.52 12.73
C SER A 277 11.07 -9.27 11.23
N TYR A 278 10.02 -9.10 10.43
CA TYR A 278 10.09 -8.71 9.02
C TYR A 278 8.80 -8.05 8.55
N LEU A 279 8.87 -7.33 7.42
CA LEU A 279 7.67 -6.73 6.82
C LEU A 279 6.80 -7.80 6.15
N LYS A 280 5.64 -8.09 6.77
CA LYS A 280 4.69 -9.07 6.24
C LYS A 280 3.58 -8.43 5.41
N GLU A 281 3.52 -8.85 4.15
CA GLU A 281 2.42 -8.57 3.24
C GLU A 281 1.22 -9.48 3.50
N LYS A 282 0.03 -8.91 3.36
CA LYS A 282 -1.23 -9.63 3.46
C LYS A 282 -1.62 -10.19 2.09
N PRO A 283 -2.04 -11.45 1.98
CA PRO A 283 -2.55 -11.98 0.72
C PRO A 283 -3.87 -11.28 0.34
N TRP A 284 -4.11 -11.15 -0.96
CA TRP A 284 -5.39 -10.72 -1.52
C TRP A 284 -6.44 -11.78 -1.25
N ARG A 285 -7.54 -11.35 -0.63
CA ARG A 285 -8.74 -12.18 -0.48
C ARG A 285 -9.59 -11.99 -1.74
N PHE A 286 -10.19 -13.08 -2.20
CA PHE A 286 -11.08 -13.02 -3.37
C PHE A 286 -12.30 -12.14 -3.10
N SER A 287 -12.93 -12.34 -1.94
CA SER A 287 -14.08 -11.57 -1.46
C SER A 287 -14.18 -11.72 0.06
N ARG A 288 -14.78 -10.72 0.74
CA ARG A 288 -15.25 -10.79 2.13
C ARG A 288 -16.59 -11.49 2.28
N ALA A 289 -17.30 -11.72 1.17
CA ALA A 289 -18.55 -12.47 1.17
C ALA A 289 -18.33 -13.89 1.69
N SER A 290 -19.30 -14.39 2.44
CA SER A 290 -19.30 -15.79 2.89
C SER A 290 -19.44 -16.75 1.70
N SER A 291 -19.01 -18.01 1.87
CA SER A 291 -19.14 -19.03 0.81
C SER A 291 -20.58 -19.18 0.31
N GLY A 292 -21.58 -19.07 1.20
CA GLY A 292 -22.99 -19.10 0.82
C GLY A 292 -23.40 -17.89 -0.05
N GLN A 293 -22.91 -16.69 0.27
CA GLN A 293 -23.17 -15.50 -0.54
C GLN A 293 -22.47 -15.54 -1.90
N ILE A 294 -21.25 -16.07 -1.96
CA ILE A 294 -20.55 -16.30 -3.23
C ILE A 294 -21.31 -17.32 -4.08
N MET A 295 -21.80 -18.41 -3.49
CA MET A 295 -22.60 -19.41 -4.17
C MET A 295 -23.92 -18.81 -4.69
N LEU A 296 -24.62 -18.01 -3.87
CA LEU A 296 -25.84 -17.32 -4.29
C LEU A 296 -25.58 -16.32 -5.41
N ALA A 297 -24.53 -15.50 -5.32
CA ALA A 297 -24.17 -14.55 -6.37
C ALA A 297 -23.83 -15.29 -7.68
N THR A 298 -23.04 -16.36 -7.60
CA THR A 298 -22.70 -17.20 -8.75
C THR A 298 -23.96 -17.84 -9.36
N GLY A 299 -24.86 -18.36 -8.51
CA GLY A 299 -26.12 -18.97 -8.93
C GLY A 299 -27.05 -17.98 -9.62
N LEU A 300 -27.24 -16.78 -9.05
CA LEU A 300 -28.03 -15.71 -9.67
C LEU A 300 -27.42 -15.25 -10.99
N GLY A 301 -26.09 -15.12 -11.06
CA GLY A 301 -25.38 -14.83 -12.31
C GLY A 301 -25.58 -15.91 -13.37
N ALA A 302 -25.55 -17.19 -12.98
CA ALA A 302 -25.79 -18.31 -13.87
C ALA A 302 -27.24 -18.35 -14.38
N VAL A 303 -28.23 -18.14 -13.49
CA VAL A 303 -29.65 -18.02 -13.87
C VAL A 303 -29.84 -16.86 -14.83
N ASN A 304 -29.21 -15.71 -14.58
CA ASN A 304 -29.29 -14.55 -15.47
C ASN A 304 -28.72 -14.85 -16.86
N LEU A 305 -27.56 -15.50 -16.94
CA LEU A 305 -26.93 -15.85 -18.21
C LEU A 305 -27.73 -16.92 -18.97
N VAL A 306 -28.15 -17.99 -18.30
CA VAL A 306 -28.98 -19.04 -18.91
C VAL A 306 -30.30 -18.47 -19.40
N GLY A 307 -30.97 -17.66 -18.59
CA GLY A 307 -32.20 -16.97 -18.97
C GLY A 307 -31.99 -16.07 -20.18
N ALA A 308 -30.88 -15.31 -20.24
CA ALA A 308 -30.55 -14.51 -21.41
C ALA A 308 -30.34 -15.38 -22.67
N LEU A 309 -29.66 -16.52 -22.56
CA LEU A 309 -29.47 -17.43 -23.70
C LEU A 309 -30.80 -18.03 -24.19
N VAL A 310 -31.67 -18.46 -23.26
CA VAL A 310 -33.02 -18.97 -23.58
C VAL A 310 -33.86 -17.89 -24.25
N LEU A 311 -33.88 -16.68 -23.69
CA LEU A 311 -34.57 -15.52 -24.27
C LEU A 311 -34.03 -15.20 -25.67
N GLY A 312 -32.70 -15.24 -25.87
CA GLY A 312 -32.09 -15.04 -27.17
C GLY A 312 -32.55 -16.05 -28.21
N ASN A 313 -32.70 -17.31 -27.82
CA ASN A 313 -33.26 -18.35 -28.69
C ASN A 313 -34.72 -18.05 -29.06
N LEU A 314 -35.56 -17.72 -28.07
CA LEU A 314 -36.97 -17.39 -28.28
C LEU A 314 -37.20 -16.12 -29.13
N LEU A 315 -36.31 -15.13 -29.00
CA LEU A 315 -36.35 -13.91 -29.83
C LEU A 315 -35.88 -14.17 -31.27
N SER A 316 -34.98 -15.13 -31.48
CA SER A 316 -34.44 -15.48 -32.80
C SER A 316 -35.46 -16.16 -33.71
N ASP A 317 -36.47 -16.82 -33.13
CA ASP A 317 -37.57 -17.46 -33.88
C ASP A 317 -38.53 -16.45 -34.55
N GLY A 318 -38.28 -15.14 -34.42
CA GLY A 318 -38.58 -14.09 -35.42
C GLY A 318 -40.04 -13.71 -35.68
N MET A 319 -40.99 -14.64 -35.57
CA MET A 319 -42.41 -14.42 -35.88
C MET A 319 -43.18 -13.77 -34.72
N LEU A 320 -42.71 -13.95 -33.48
CA LEU A 320 -43.45 -13.58 -32.27
C LEU A 320 -43.04 -12.20 -31.73
N ALA A 321 -41.74 -11.88 -31.72
CA ALA A 321 -41.23 -10.63 -31.15
C ALA A 321 -41.72 -9.37 -31.91
N ALA A 322 -41.92 -9.48 -33.23
CA ALA A 322 -42.39 -8.37 -34.07
C ALA A 322 -43.90 -8.08 -33.93
N GLN A 323 -44.71 -9.06 -33.49
CA GLN A 323 -46.16 -8.90 -33.35
C GLN A 323 -46.60 -8.48 -31.94
N ILE A 324 -45.82 -8.81 -30.90
CA ILE A 324 -46.22 -8.63 -29.49
C ILE A 324 -46.11 -7.16 -29.03
N GLY A 325 -45.24 -6.34 -29.64
CA GLY A 325 -45.03 -4.95 -29.24
C GLY A 325 -44.63 -4.78 -27.75
N GLY A 326 -44.65 -3.54 -27.26
CA GLY A 326 -44.47 -3.26 -25.82
C GLY A 326 -43.13 -3.70 -25.21
N LEU A 327 -43.19 -4.36 -24.04
CA LEU A 327 -42.02 -4.74 -23.24
C LEU A 327 -41.07 -5.70 -23.99
N VAL A 328 -41.62 -6.65 -24.75
CA VAL A 328 -40.82 -7.65 -25.49
C VAL A 328 -39.98 -6.99 -26.59
N ALA A 329 -40.53 -6.00 -27.29
CA ALA A 329 -39.78 -5.23 -28.30
C ALA A 329 -38.63 -4.42 -27.66
N PHE A 330 -38.87 -3.80 -26.50
CA PHE A 330 -37.83 -3.10 -25.74
C PHE A 330 -36.70 -4.05 -25.29
N VAL A 331 -37.06 -5.21 -24.75
CA VAL A 331 -36.08 -6.22 -24.31
C VAL A 331 -35.30 -6.79 -25.50
N SER A 332 -35.94 -6.99 -26.65
CA SER A 332 -35.26 -7.39 -27.88
C SER A 332 -34.23 -6.35 -28.34
N TRP A 333 -34.54 -5.06 -28.22
CA TRP A 333 -33.61 -3.97 -28.54
C TRP A 333 -32.43 -3.92 -27.56
N MET A 334 -32.68 -4.13 -26.26
CA MET A 334 -31.65 -4.12 -25.21
C MET A 334 -30.92 -5.47 -25.04
N PHE A 335 -31.33 -6.51 -25.76
CA PHE A 335 -30.83 -7.88 -25.61
C PHE A 335 -29.29 -7.99 -25.62
N PRO A 336 -28.54 -7.32 -26.54
CA PRO A 336 -27.08 -7.39 -26.52
C PRO A 336 -26.47 -6.91 -25.20
N VAL A 337 -27.07 -5.91 -24.57
CA VAL A 337 -26.61 -5.36 -23.27
C VAL A 337 -26.90 -6.36 -22.14
N LEU A 338 -28.09 -6.98 -22.13
CA LEU A 338 -28.46 -8.00 -21.13
C LEU A 338 -27.53 -9.23 -21.21
N LEU A 339 -27.24 -9.69 -22.43
CA LEU A 339 -26.33 -10.81 -22.66
C LEU A 339 -24.89 -10.45 -22.23
N ALA A 340 -24.38 -9.29 -22.66
CA ALA A 340 -23.05 -8.82 -22.28
C ALA A 340 -22.91 -8.67 -20.76
N TYR A 341 -23.96 -8.17 -20.10
CA TYR A 341 -24.01 -8.06 -18.64
C TYR A 341 -23.97 -9.45 -17.97
N GLY A 342 -24.77 -10.42 -18.43
CA GLY A 342 -24.78 -11.78 -17.89
C GLY A 342 -23.43 -12.49 -18.04
N VAL A 343 -22.80 -12.36 -19.22
CA VAL A 343 -21.44 -12.90 -19.47
C VAL A 343 -20.41 -12.21 -18.57
N GLY A 344 -20.42 -10.88 -18.52
CA GLY A 344 -19.50 -10.08 -17.70
C GLY A 344 -19.58 -10.42 -16.21
N PHE A 345 -20.80 -10.60 -15.69
CA PHE A 345 -21.04 -10.89 -14.29
C PHE A 345 -20.34 -12.17 -13.79
N LEU A 346 -20.16 -13.18 -14.66
CA LEU A 346 -19.47 -14.43 -14.32
C LEU A 346 -18.00 -14.45 -14.77
N THR A 347 -17.69 -13.82 -15.90
CA THR A 347 -16.32 -13.84 -16.47
C THR A 347 -15.36 -12.90 -15.75
N ILE A 348 -15.79 -11.70 -15.35
CA ILE A 348 -14.98 -10.75 -14.58
C ILE A 348 -14.44 -11.36 -13.29
N PRO A 349 -15.27 -11.95 -12.40
CA PRO A 349 -14.76 -12.56 -11.17
C PRO A 349 -13.89 -13.79 -11.44
N LEU A 350 -14.15 -14.54 -12.51
CA LEU A 350 -13.32 -15.67 -12.92
C LEU A 350 -11.90 -15.23 -13.33
N ILE A 351 -11.79 -14.20 -14.17
CA ILE A 351 -10.48 -13.61 -14.55
C ILE A 351 -9.78 -13.06 -13.30
N ARG A 352 -10.52 -12.35 -12.43
CA ARG A 352 -9.97 -11.81 -11.18
C ARG A 352 -9.44 -12.91 -10.27
N TYR A 353 -10.13 -14.05 -10.18
CA TYR A 353 -9.70 -15.19 -9.37
C TYR A 353 -8.29 -15.64 -9.78
N PHE A 354 -8.03 -15.88 -11.06
CA PHE A 354 -6.70 -16.29 -11.53
C PHE A 354 -5.64 -15.20 -11.32
N TRP A 355 -5.99 -13.92 -11.54
CA TRP A 355 -5.09 -12.80 -11.27
C TRP A 355 -4.70 -12.72 -9.78
N ILE A 356 -5.66 -12.92 -8.87
CA ILE A 356 -5.42 -12.95 -7.41
C ILE A 356 -4.49 -14.11 -7.04
N GLN A 357 -4.67 -15.30 -7.62
CA GLN A 357 -3.78 -16.43 -7.37
C GLN A 357 -2.34 -16.12 -7.77
N GLY A 358 -2.13 -15.55 -8.97
CA GLY A 358 -0.81 -15.13 -9.42
C GLY A 358 -0.18 -14.10 -8.48
N ARG A 359 -0.94 -13.06 -8.10
CA ARG A 359 -0.44 -12.02 -7.18
C ARG A 359 -0.11 -12.56 -5.80
N ASN A 360 -0.92 -13.47 -5.27
CA ASN A 360 -0.68 -14.12 -3.98
C ASN A 360 0.56 -15.02 -3.99
N HIS A 361 0.86 -15.67 -5.11
CA HIS A 361 2.10 -16.43 -5.27
C HIS A 361 3.34 -15.53 -5.14
N HIS A 362 3.35 -14.37 -5.82
CA HIS A 362 4.43 -13.41 -5.68
C HIS A 362 4.53 -12.81 -4.27
N ILE A 363 3.40 -12.51 -3.62
CA ILE A 363 3.37 -12.05 -2.22
C ILE A 363 3.99 -13.08 -1.28
N LYS A 364 3.66 -14.36 -1.48
CA LYS A 364 4.23 -15.46 -0.69
C LYS A 364 5.75 -15.53 -0.85
N SER A 365 6.24 -15.45 -2.09
CA SER A 365 7.68 -15.46 -2.37
C SER A 365 8.41 -14.28 -1.71
N ARG A 366 7.89 -13.05 -1.84
CA ARG A 366 8.48 -11.86 -1.18
C ARG A 366 8.50 -11.99 0.35
N ASN A 367 7.41 -12.47 0.94
CA ASN A 367 7.36 -12.71 2.38
C ASN A 367 8.36 -13.79 2.82
N GLN A 368 8.55 -14.86 2.05
CA GLN A 368 9.55 -15.89 2.32
C GLN A 368 10.97 -15.33 2.28
N GLN A 369 11.31 -14.51 1.30
CA GLN A 369 12.62 -13.86 1.22
C GLN A 369 12.89 -12.94 2.42
N ARG A 370 11.90 -12.11 2.80
CA ARG A 370 12.00 -11.27 4.01
C ARG A 370 12.13 -12.09 5.29
N GLN A 371 11.41 -13.20 5.39
CA GLN A 371 11.52 -14.13 6.51
C GLN A 371 12.91 -14.79 6.58
N GLN A 372 13.49 -15.21 5.45
CA GLN A 372 14.84 -15.77 5.39
C GLN A 372 15.89 -14.76 5.88
N ARG A 373 15.78 -13.49 5.46
CA ARG A 373 16.66 -12.41 5.95
C ARG A 373 16.55 -12.22 7.47
N ALA A 374 15.33 -12.27 8.01
CA ALA A 374 15.14 -12.22 9.46
C ALA A 374 15.74 -13.45 10.18
N MET A 375 15.69 -14.63 9.56
CA MET A 375 16.33 -15.84 10.11
C MET A 375 17.85 -15.72 10.15
N VAL A 376 18.47 -15.19 9.08
CA VAL A 376 19.93 -14.93 9.03
C VAL A 376 20.35 -13.97 10.14
N LEU A 377 19.58 -12.91 10.39
CA LEU A 377 19.85 -11.97 11.47
C LEU A 377 19.75 -12.64 12.86
N ASN A 378 18.71 -13.44 13.08
CA ASN A 378 18.52 -14.15 14.36
C ASN A 378 19.58 -15.24 14.60
N GLN A 379 20.12 -15.82 13.52
CA GLN A 379 21.16 -16.85 13.54
C GLN A 379 22.52 -16.26 13.14
N ALA A 380 22.79 -15.00 13.55
CA ALA A 380 24.00 -14.28 13.17
C ALA A 380 25.27 -15.09 13.47
N ASN A 381 26.08 -15.29 12.43
CA ASN A 381 27.40 -15.88 12.50
C ASN A 381 28.39 -14.92 13.20
N SER A 382 29.63 -15.36 13.42
CA SER A 382 30.63 -14.57 14.14
C SER A 382 30.99 -13.25 13.45
N THR A 383 30.97 -13.19 12.11
CA THR A 383 31.25 -11.97 11.35
C THR A 383 30.11 -10.96 11.53
N LEU A 384 28.87 -11.36 11.30
CA LEU A 384 27.71 -10.49 11.48
C LEU A 384 27.58 -9.98 12.92
N ARG A 385 27.89 -10.81 13.92
CA ARG A 385 27.92 -10.36 15.33
C ARG A 385 28.94 -9.25 15.58
N LYS A 386 30.11 -9.31 14.95
CA LYS A 386 31.12 -8.24 15.06
C LYS A 386 30.61 -6.94 14.46
N LYS A 387 30.02 -7.00 13.25
CA LYS A 387 29.39 -5.86 12.58
C LYS A 387 28.31 -5.20 13.45
N LEU A 388 27.42 -6.03 14.02
CA LEU A 388 26.34 -5.57 14.91
C LEU A 388 26.89 -4.91 16.18
N ASN A 389 27.92 -5.49 16.81
CA ASN A 389 28.56 -4.91 17.99
C ASN A 389 29.30 -3.61 17.68
N TYR A 390 29.88 -3.50 16.49
CA TYR A 390 30.53 -2.26 16.05
C TYR A 390 29.50 -1.15 15.83
N ALA A 391 28.36 -1.45 15.20
CA ALA A 391 27.27 -0.48 15.04
C ALA A 391 26.80 0.07 16.41
N GLN A 392 26.75 -0.76 17.46
CA GLN A 392 26.40 -0.34 18.81
C GLN A 392 27.37 0.70 19.42
N GLN A 393 28.59 0.88 18.91
CA GLN A 393 29.49 1.92 19.40
C GLN A 393 29.02 3.33 19.02
N PHE A 394 28.22 3.45 17.98
CA PHE A 394 27.60 4.70 17.52
C PHE A 394 26.20 4.89 18.10
N ALA A 395 25.71 3.92 18.89
CA ALA A 395 24.43 4.02 19.57
C ALA A 395 24.50 5.08 20.68
N ALA A 396 23.59 6.02 20.63
CA ALA A 396 23.44 7.05 21.65
C ALA A 396 21.94 7.34 21.85
N GLU A 397 21.60 7.79 23.05
CA GLU A 397 20.24 8.23 23.37
C GLU A 397 20.31 9.55 24.15
N THR A 398 19.76 10.60 23.54
CA THR A 398 19.67 11.93 24.15
C THR A 398 18.21 12.18 24.51
N VAL A 399 17.91 12.22 25.80
CA VAL A 399 16.56 12.49 26.29
C VAL A 399 16.43 13.98 26.62
N ILE A 400 15.59 14.71 25.87
CA ILE A 400 15.26 16.10 26.16
C ILE A 400 14.08 16.09 27.12
N ASP A 401 14.36 16.21 28.42
CA ASP A 401 13.36 16.34 29.47
C ASP A 401 12.92 17.81 29.65
N GLN A 402 11.72 18.03 30.19
CA GLN A 402 11.22 19.38 30.50
C GLN A 402 12.13 20.11 31.50
N GLY A 403 12.83 19.39 32.38
CA GLY A 403 13.84 19.95 33.28
C GLY A 403 15.19 20.32 32.64
N GLN A 404 15.39 19.99 31.36
CA GLN A 404 16.63 20.23 30.58
C GLN A 404 16.40 21.14 29.37
N LEU A 405 15.36 21.97 29.40
CA LEU A 405 15.10 22.95 28.36
C LEU A 405 16.01 24.17 28.54
N ALA A 406 16.77 24.52 27.50
CA ALA A 406 17.56 25.76 27.48
C ALA A 406 16.67 26.99 27.23
N TYR A 407 15.57 26.83 26.50
CA TYR A 407 14.62 27.89 26.19
C TYR A 407 13.26 27.30 25.78
N THR A 408 12.17 28.00 26.08
CA THR A 408 10.81 27.71 25.63
C THR A 408 10.14 28.97 25.10
N THR A 409 9.26 28.82 24.10
CA THR A 409 8.50 29.93 23.54
C THR A 409 7.21 30.23 24.31
N GLU A 410 6.87 29.42 25.33
CA GLU A 410 5.63 29.57 26.10
C GLU A 410 5.75 30.58 27.25
N THR A 411 6.95 30.76 27.79
CA THR A 411 7.27 31.70 28.88
C THR A 411 8.07 32.89 28.35
N ASP A 412 8.03 34.03 29.04
CA ASP A 412 8.83 35.19 28.65
C ASP A 412 10.34 34.92 28.87
N LEU A 413 11.21 35.53 28.06
CA LEU A 413 12.66 35.35 28.15
C LEU A 413 13.21 35.76 29.52
N VAL A 414 12.71 36.85 30.10
CA VAL A 414 13.20 37.37 31.38
C VAL A 414 12.82 36.43 32.52
N GLU A 415 11.61 35.89 32.47
CA GLU A 415 11.12 34.92 33.46
C GLU A 415 11.93 33.62 33.41
N GLN A 416 12.28 33.14 32.21
CA GLN A 416 13.12 31.95 32.03
C GLN A 416 14.56 32.15 32.51
N GLU A 417 15.17 33.31 32.22
CA GLU A 417 16.52 33.61 32.71
C GLU A 417 16.55 33.67 34.24
N LEU A 418 15.52 34.24 34.87
CA LEU A 418 15.38 34.29 36.34
C LEU A 418 15.22 32.89 36.96
N GLU A 419 14.50 31.98 36.32
CA GLU A 419 14.35 30.60 36.79
C GLU A 419 15.62 29.75 36.57
N GLN A 420 16.51 30.14 35.65
CA GLN A 420 17.71 29.40 35.29
C GLN A 420 19.03 30.00 35.82
N VAL A 421 18.99 31.10 36.59
CA VAL A 421 20.19 31.80 37.11
C VAL A 421 21.17 30.84 37.78
N ASP A 422 20.71 29.98 38.69
CA ASP A 422 21.58 29.06 39.44
C ASP A 422 22.30 28.06 38.52
N LYS A 423 21.64 27.62 37.44
CA LYS A 423 22.24 26.72 36.43
C LYS A 423 23.29 27.45 35.59
N ILE A 424 22.96 28.67 35.16
CA ILE A 424 23.86 29.52 34.35
C ILE A 424 25.12 29.84 35.15
N ASP A 425 24.98 30.22 36.43
CA ASP A 425 26.11 30.50 37.32
C ASP A 425 27.00 29.25 37.54
N ALA A 426 26.40 28.07 37.73
CA ALA A 426 27.14 26.83 37.86
C ALA A 426 27.91 26.45 36.57
N GLU A 427 27.32 26.68 35.39
CA GLU A 427 27.97 26.43 34.10
C GLU A 427 29.14 27.40 33.87
N TRP A 428 28.98 28.67 34.23
CA TRP A 428 30.06 29.67 34.19
C TRP A 428 31.22 29.29 35.10
N GLN A 429 30.95 28.84 36.33
CA GLN A 429 31.98 28.37 37.25
C GLN A 429 32.73 27.15 36.70
N GLN A 430 32.05 26.19 36.06
CA GLN A 430 32.70 25.06 35.40
C GLN A 430 33.61 25.51 34.25
N ARG A 431 33.13 26.41 33.38
CA ARG A 431 33.92 26.91 32.24
C ARG A 431 35.16 27.67 32.71
N LEU A 432 35.03 28.50 33.74
CA LEU A 432 36.16 29.24 34.35
C LEU A 432 37.20 28.29 34.96
N ASN A 433 36.77 27.20 35.57
CA ASN A 433 37.65 26.19 36.15
C ASN A 433 38.33 25.27 35.11
N GLN A 434 37.77 25.14 33.90
CA GLN A 434 38.39 24.40 32.79
C GLN A 434 39.37 25.26 31.97
N SER A 435 39.28 26.59 32.08
CA SER A 435 40.17 27.54 31.41
C SER A 435 41.46 27.88 32.18
N ASN A 436 41.64 27.31 33.37
CA ASN A 436 42.88 27.31 34.16
C ASN A 436 43.49 25.92 34.15
#